data_AF-A0AAF0TZZ8-F1
#
_entry.id   AF-A0AAF0TZZ8-F1
#
_cell.length_a   1.000
_cell.length_b   1.000
_cell.length_c   1.000
_cell.angle_alpha   90.00
_cell.angle_beta   90.00
_cell.angle_gamma   90.00
#
_symmetry.space_group_name_H-M   'P 1'
#
loop_
_entity.id
_entity.type
_entity.pdbx_description
1 polymer ?
#
loop_
_entity_poly.entity_id
_entity_poly.type
_entity_poly.pdbx_seq_one_letter_code
_entity_poly.pdbx_strand_id
1 'polypeptide(L)'
;MIVESLGVEKYMDEHMNSTNYRLRLMKYKEPQSDETKIGLHAHTDKNIVTILYQNQVKGLEILTKDGQWINVDPTPDTFTVMIGDSLHAWTNGRMHAPFHRVMMRGNEARYSIGLFSIEYLLVD
;
A
#
# COMPACT_ATOMS: atom_id res chain seq x y z
N MET A 1 -2.95 -17.95 -2.75
CA MET A 1 -2.25 -17.72 -1.46
C MET A 1 -3.14 -17.16 -0.36
N ILE A 2 -3.71 -15.94 -0.46
CA ILE A 2 -4.57 -15.37 0.61
C ILE A 2 -5.93 -16.08 0.70
N VAL A 3 -6.72 -16.06 -0.37
CA VAL A 3 -8.07 -16.64 -0.42
C VAL A 3 -8.05 -18.14 -0.08
N GLU A 4 -7.09 -18.88 -0.63
CA GLU A 4 -6.84 -20.30 -0.30
C GLU A 4 -6.47 -20.50 1.18
N SER A 5 -5.60 -19.65 1.77
CA SER A 5 -5.23 -19.76 3.19
C SER A 5 -6.40 -19.52 4.14
N LEU A 6 -7.45 -18.85 3.66
CA LEU A 6 -8.67 -18.59 4.40
C LEU A 6 -9.74 -19.69 4.18
N GLY A 7 -9.50 -20.67 3.29
CA GLY A 7 -10.43 -21.76 2.98
C GLY A 7 -11.68 -21.30 2.22
N VAL A 8 -11.54 -20.23 1.43
CA VAL A 8 -12.64 -19.58 0.71
C VAL A 8 -12.36 -19.49 -0.80
N GLU A 9 -11.52 -20.38 -1.33
CA GLU A 9 -11.11 -20.47 -2.73
C GLU A 9 -12.29 -20.61 -3.70
N LYS A 10 -13.43 -21.13 -3.25
CA LYS A 10 -14.67 -21.19 -4.04
C LYS A 10 -15.18 -19.82 -4.52
N TYR A 11 -14.75 -18.71 -3.89
CA TYR A 11 -15.11 -17.34 -4.30
C TYR A 11 -14.02 -16.64 -5.13
N MET A 12 -12.94 -17.34 -5.50
CA MET A 12 -11.81 -16.71 -6.21
C MET A 12 -12.24 -16.08 -7.53
N ASP A 13 -13.00 -16.81 -8.35
CA ASP A 13 -13.44 -16.32 -9.67
C ASP A 13 -14.38 -15.12 -9.54
N GLU A 14 -15.32 -15.16 -8.59
CA GLU A 14 -16.22 -14.04 -8.29
C GLU A 14 -15.44 -12.80 -7.88
N HIS A 15 -14.48 -12.96 -6.95
CA HIS A 15 -13.60 -11.89 -6.51
C HIS A 15 -12.77 -11.30 -7.65
N MET A 16 -12.17 -12.14 -8.49
CA MET A 16 -11.39 -11.68 -9.63
C MET A 16 -12.24 -10.93 -10.66
N ASN A 17 -13.48 -11.39 -10.89
CA ASN A 17 -14.41 -10.77 -11.85
C ASN A 17 -15.02 -9.46 -11.32
N SER A 18 -15.10 -9.26 -10.01
CA SER A 18 -15.61 -8.02 -9.40
C SER A 18 -14.51 -7.00 -9.03
N THR A 19 -13.23 -7.33 -9.28
CA THR A 19 -12.09 -6.47 -8.94
C THR A 19 -11.60 -5.67 -10.13
N ASN A 20 -11.61 -4.35 -9.97
CA ASN A 20 -10.93 -3.42 -10.88
C ASN A 20 -9.56 -3.03 -10.33
N TYR A 21 -8.69 -2.55 -11.21
CA TYR A 21 -7.36 -2.08 -10.82
C TYR A 21 -7.14 -0.63 -11.21
N ARG A 22 -6.69 0.18 -10.26
CA ARG A 22 -6.22 1.54 -10.51
C ARG A 22 -4.71 1.57 -10.42
N LEU A 23 -4.04 1.97 -11.49
CA LEU A 23 -2.61 2.25 -11.51
C LEU A 23 -2.36 3.73 -11.25
N ARG A 24 -1.45 4.06 -10.33
CA ARG A 24 -1.05 5.45 -10.04
C ARG A 24 0.47 5.58 -10.04
N LEU A 25 0.98 6.52 -10.84
CA LEU A 25 2.35 7.00 -10.78
C LEU A 25 2.41 8.19 -9.82
N MET A 26 3.38 8.17 -8.91
CA MET A 26 3.52 9.18 -7.86
C MET A 26 4.96 9.69 -7.84
N LYS A 27 5.12 11.02 -7.77
CA LYS A 27 6.40 11.70 -7.56
C LYS A 27 6.33 12.48 -6.25
N TYR A 28 7.32 12.29 -5.40
CA TYR A 28 7.51 13.05 -4.18
C TYR A 28 8.76 13.91 -4.33
N LYS A 29 8.59 15.23 -4.20
CA LYS A 29 9.67 16.18 -4.34
C LYS A 29 10.62 16.09 -3.14
N GLU A 30 11.89 16.13 -3.43
CA GLU A 30 12.97 16.25 -2.46
C GLU A 30 12.89 17.57 -1.68
N PRO A 31 13.16 17.57 -0.36
CA PRO A 31 13.14 18.79 0.44
C PRO A 31 14.38 19.68 0.22
N GLN A 32 15.42 19.16 -0.46
CA GLN A 32 16.73 19.80 -0.65
C GLN A 32 17.42 20.16 0.68
N SER A 33 17.16 19.39 1.72
CA SER A 33 17.77 19.55 3.03
C SER A 33 17.81 18.21 3.77
N ASP A 34 18.58 18.18 4.86
CA ASP A 34 18.60 17.07 5.80
C ASP A 34 17.38 17.01 6.73
N GLU A 35 16.52 18.04 6.68
CA GLU A 35 15.27 18.03 7.42
C GLU A 35 14.28 17.06 6.78
N THR A 36 13.66 16.25 7.62
CA THR A 36 12.62 15.33 7.17
C THR A 36 11.31 16.10 7.00
N LYS A 37 10.69 15.99 5.81
CA LYS A 37 9.41 16.64 5.47
C LYS A 37 8.36 15.60 5.09
N ILE A 38 7.08 15.93 5.31
CA ILE A 38 5.97 15.05 4.94
C ILE A 38 5.81 15.07 3.41
N GLY A 39 5.92 13.90 2.78
CA GLY A 39 5.55 13.67 1.39
C GLY A 39 4.12 13.14 1.22
N LEU A 40 3.65 12.34 2.18
CA LEU A 40 2.27 11.86 2.27
C LEU A 40 1.89 11.65 3.73
N HIS A 41 0.74 12.17 4.13
CA HIS A 41 0.23 12.01 5.49
C HIS A 41 -0.09 10.54 5.80
N ALA A 42 -0.05 10.20 7.09
CA ALA A 42 -0.39 8.85 7.55
C ALA A 42 -1.85 8.49 7.20
N HIS A 43 -2.04 7.35 6.56
CA HIS A 43 -3.36 6.83 6.19
C HIS A 43 -3.31 5.30 5.98
N THR A 44 -4.49 4.69 5.81
CA THR A 44 -4.65 3.34 5.26
C THR A 44 -5.24 3.43 3.86
N ASP A 45 -5.00 2.41 3.03
CA ASP A 45 -5.58 2.31 1.70
C ASP A 45 -7.01 1.78 1.77
N LYS A 46 -7.96 2.43 1.08
CA LYS A 46 -9.39 2.05 1.05
C LYS A 46 -9.71 0.88 0.11
N ASN A 47 -8.70 0.15 -0.33
CA ASN A 47 -8.81 -0.89 -1.36
C ASN A 47 -8.79 -2.29 -0.73
N ILE A 48 -8.68 -3.34 -1.54
CA ILE A 48 -8.49 -4.72 -1.06
C ILE A 48 -7.00 -4.97 -0.79
N VAL A 49 -6.14 -4.74 -1.79
CA VAL A 49 -4.67 -4.88 -1.73
C VAL A 49 -4.00 -3.77 -2.54
N THR A 50 -2.88 -3.28 -2.02
CA THR A 50 -1.94 -2.40 -2.73
C THR A 50 -0.67 -3.17 -3.09
N ILE A 51 -0.25 -3.10 -4.36
CA ILE A 51 1.08 -3.54 -4.80
C ILE A 51 1.87 -2.30 -5.19
N LEU A 52 3.00 -2.06 -4.52
CA LEU A 52 3.81 -0.86 -4.67
C LEU A 52 5.21 -1.21 -5.16
N TYR A 53 5.63 -0.55 -6.23
CA TYR A 53 7.02 -0.46 -6.66
C TYR A 53 7.56 0.94 -6.38
N GLN A 54 8.84 1.05 -6.05
CA GLN A 54 9.51 2.32 -5.78
C GLN A 54 10.95 2.31 -6.31
N ASN A 55 11.47 3.49 -6.64
CA ASN A 55 12.90 3.65 -6.92
C ASN A 55 13.72 3.55 -5.62
N GLN A 56 15.06 3.60 -5.75
CA GLN A 56 16.01 3.41 -4.65
C GLN A 56 16.09 4.58 -3.66
N VAL A 57 15.04 5.39 -3.55
CA VAL A 57 14.92 6.51 -2.63
C VAL A 57 14.00 6.11 -1.47
N LYS A 58 14.53 6.16 -0.25
CA LYS A 58 13.79 5.86 0.98
C LYS A 58 12.64 6.86 1.18
N GLY A 59 11.66 6.46 1.99
CA GLY A 59 10.66 7.40 2.51
C GLY A 59 9.32 6.77 2.87
N LEU A 60 9.02 5.57 2.38
CA LEU A 60 7.84 4.83 2.84
C LEU A 60 8.08 4.36 4.28
N GLU A 61 7.19 4.76 5.17
CA GLU A 61 7.15 4.26 6.55
C GLU A 61 5.81 3.57 6.83
N ILE A 62 5.87 2.49 7.60
CA ILE A 62 4.72 1.69 8.05
C ILE A 62 4.64 1.76 9.58
N LEU A 63 3.43 1.94 10.11
CA LEU A 63 3.17 1.85 11.54
C LEU A 63 2.98 0.38 11.92
N THR A 64 3.83 -0.11 12.82
CA THR A 64 3.73 -1.46 13.37
C THR A 64 2.62 -1.56 14.41
N LYS A 65 2.24 -2.79 14.77
CA LYS A 65 1.18 -3.05 15.77
C LYS A 65 1.52 -2.54 17.18
N ASP A 66 2.80 -2.39 17.50
CA ASP A 66 3.32 -1.78 18.73
C ASP A 66 3.43 -0.25 18.64
N GLY A 67 2.96 0.37 17.55
CA GLY A 67 2.87 1.82 17.42
C GLY A 67 4.17 2.50 17.00
N GLN A 68 5.14 1.75 16.44
CA GLN A 68 6.40 2.28 15.95
C GLN A 68 6.37 2.49 14.44
N TRP A 69 6.93 3.59 13.97
CA TRP A 69 7.14 3.80 12.54
C TRP A 69 8.43 3.10 12.11
N ILE A 70 8.34 2.19 11.14
CA ILE A 70 9.48 1.52 10.52
C ILE A 70 9.62 1.93 9.06
N ASN A 71 10.86 2.05 8.59
CA ASN A 71 11.15 2.31 7.18
C ASN A 71 11.00 1.02 6.37
N VAL A 72 10.41 1.15 5.18
CA VAL A 72 10.45 0.10 4.16
C VAL A 72 11.60 0.42 3.22
N ASP A 73 12.72 -0.26 3.41
CA ASP A 73 13.91 -0.05 2.59
C ASP A 73 13.67 -0.53 1.14
N PRO A 74 13.93 0.32 0.12
CA PRO A 74 13.82 -0.08 -1.27
C PRO A 74 14.75 -1.25 -1.59
N THR A 75 14.18 -2.37 -2.02
CA THR A 75 14.93 -3.54 -2.45
C THR A 75 14.75 -3.72 -3.96
N PRO A 76 15.84 -3.80 -4.76
CA PRO A 76 15.75 -3.99 -6.21
C PRO A 76 14.87 -5.18 -6.59
N ASP A 77 14.09 -5.04 -7.66
CA ASP A 77 13.27 -6.12 -8.23
C ASP A 77 12.22 -6.72 -7.28
N THR A 78 11.80 -5.96 -6.27
CA THR A 78 10.76 -6.36 -5.33
C THR A 78 9.55 -5.42 -5.33
N PHE A 79 8.42 -5.94 -4.87
CA PHE A 79 7.22 -5.16 -4.59
C PHE A 79 6.91 -5.19 -3.10
N THR A 80 6.43 -4.06 -2.57
CA THR A 80 5.77 -4.02 -1.27
C THR A 80 4.28 -4.31 -1.48
N VAL A 81 3.74 -5.29 -0.76
CA VAL A 81 2.31 -5.64 -0.80
C VAL A 81 1.68 -5.27 0.54
N MET A 82 0.61 -4.47 0.51
CA MET A 82 -0.10 -4.03 1.71
C MET A 82 -1.58 -4.40 1.64
N ILE A 83 -2.14 -4.76 2.79
CA ILE A 83 -3.56 -5.03 2.96
C ILE A 83 -4.30 -3.69 3.04
N GLY A 84 -5.41 -3.57 2.31
CA GLY A 84 -6.31 -2.42 2.40
C GLY A 84 -7.49 -2.66 3.35
N ASP A 85 -8.23 -1.59 3.62
CA ASP A 85 -9.35 -1.58 4.55
C ASP A 85 -10.46 -2.56 4.16
N SER A 86 -10.71 -2.78 2.85
CA SER A 86 -11.76 -3.72 2.41
C SER A 86 -11.42 -5.15 2.82
N LEU A 87 -10.17 -5.58 2.61
CA LEU A 87 -9.76 -6.93 2.98
C LEU A 87 -9.64 -7.09 4.51
N HIS A 88 -9.25 -6.02 5.22
CA HIS A 88 -9.34 -5.98 6.67
C HIS A 88 -10.78 -6.25 7.16
N ALA A 89 -11.77 -5.55 6.59
CA ALA A 89 -13.18 -5.73 6.94
C ALA A 89 -13.69 -7.13 6.58
N TRP A 90 -13.42 -7.62 5.36
CA TRP A 90 -13.87 -8.94 4.91
C TRP A 90 -13.30 -10.08 5.74
N THR A 91 -12.08 -9.92 6.23
CA THR A 91 -11.44 -10.92 7.10
C THR A 91 -11.80 -10.74 8.58
N ASN A 92 -12.78 -9.87 8.88
CA ASN A 92 -13.19 -9.51 10.23
C ASN A 92 -12.00 -9.13 11.13
N GLY A 93 -11.10 -8.32 10.58
CA GLY A 93 -9.92 -7.82 11.26
C GLY A 93 -8.73 -8.78 11.37
N ARG A 94 -8.83 -10.03 10.88
CA ARG A 94 -7.72 -11.00 10.91
C ARG A 94 -6.49 -10.51 10.15
N MET A 95 -6.69 -9.85 9.01
CA MET A 95 -5.63 -9.17 8.27
C MET A 95 -5.61 -7.69 8.60
N HIS A 96 -4.45 -7.14 8.98
CA HIS A 96 -4.34 -5.75 9.41
C HIS A 96 -3.95 -4.85 8.23
N ALA A 97 -4.74 -3.80 7.99
CA ALA A 97 -4.38 -2.73 7.06
C ALA A 97 -3.42 -1.75 7.77
N PRO A 98 -2.14 -1.67 7.35
CA PRO A 98 -1.18 -0.84 8.05
C PRO A 98 -1.39 0.64 7.74
N PHE A 99 -1.34 1.48 8.77
CA PHE A 99 -1.09 2.90 8.55
C PHE A 99 0.28 3.05 7.90
N HIS A 100 0.35 3.84 6.84
CA HIS A 100 1.58 4.14 6.15
C HIS A 100 1.65 5.63 5.79
N ARG A 101 2.87 6.15 5.69
CA ARG A 101 3.14 7.55 5.34
C ARG A 101 4.38 7.64 4.44
N VAL A 102 4.60 8.81 3.85
CA VAL A 102 5.85 9.11 3.14
C VAL A 102 6.55 10.26 3.81
N MET A 103 7.78 10.02 4.27
CA MET A 103 8.68 11.02 4.83
C MET A 103 9.87 11.22 3.87
N MET A 104 10.08 12.45 3.42
CA MET A 104 11.11 12.80 2.45
C MET A 104 12.28 13.50 3.13
N ARG A 105 13.50 13.17 2.71
CA ARG A 105 14.76 13.78 3.16
C ARG A 105 15.76 13.79 2.00
N GLY A 106 16.71 14.72 2.03
CA GLY A 106 17.83 14.75 1.08
C GLY A 106 17.48 15.48 -0.22
N ASN A 107 18.16 15.08 -1.29
CA ASN A 107 18.20 15.78 -2.57
C ASN A 107 17.69 14.95 -3.76
N GLU A 108 17.18 13.73 -3.52
CA GLU A 108 16.67 12.85 -4.56
C GLU A 108 15.14 12.74 -4.51
N ALA A 109 14.50 12.83 -5.68
CA ALA A 109 13.06 12.64 -5.81
C ALA A 109 12.71 11.15 -5.67
N ARG A 110 11.67 10.85 -4.88
CA ARG A 110 11.10 9.50 -4.81
C ARG A 110 10.01 9.34 -5.86
N TYR A 111 10.07 8.23 -6.60
CA TYR A 111 9.07 7.81 -7.55
C TYR A 111 8.49 6.47 -7.10
N SER A 112 7.17 6.33 -7.18
CA SER A 112 6.52 5.05 -6.93
C SER A 112 5.35 4.80 -7.86
N ILE A 113 5.10 3.52 -8.14
CA ILE A 113 3.97 3.02 -8.90
C ILE A 113 3.14 2.17 -7.95
N GLY A 114 1.88 2.54 -7.75
CA GLY A 114 0.93 1.76 -6.97
C GLY A 114 -0.16 1.16 -7.86
N LEU A 115 -0.37 -0.15 -7.73
CA LEU A 115 -1.54 -0.84 -8.26
C LEU A 115 -2.49 -1.11 -7.10
N PHE A 116 -3.70 -0.55 -7.17
CA PHE A 116 -4.71 -0.62 -6.12
C PHE A 116 -5.89 -1.46 -6.63
N SER A 117 -6.19 -2.58 -5.97
CA SER A 117 -7.34 -3.43 -6.32
C SER A 117 -8.62 -2.93 -5.65
N ILE A 118 -9.53 -2.37 -6.43
CA ILE A 118 -10.76 -1.73 -5.97
C ILE A 118 -11.97 -2.57 -6.37
N GLU A 119 -12.96 -2.65 -5.51
CA GLU A 119 -14.21 -3.35 -5.80
C GLU A 119 -15.06 -2.54 -6.78
N TYR A 120 -15.77 -3.23 -7.67
CA TYR A 120 -16.82 -2.64 -8.50
C TYR A 120 -18.01 -2.27 -7.60
N LEU A 121 -18.12 -1.00 -7.20
CA LEU A 121 -19.39 -0.50 -6.67
C LEU A 121 -20.34 -0.34 -7.86
N LEU A 122 -21.24 -1.29 -8.05
CA LEU A 122 -22.48 -1.03 -8.79
C LEU A 122 -23.21 0.05 -8.00
N VAL A 123 -23.07 1.30 -8.45
CA VAL A 123 -24.04 2.33 -8.10
C VAL A 123 -25.21 2.08 -9.06
N ASP A 124 -26.13 1.24 -8.62
CA ASP A 124 -27.47 1.17 -9.22
C ASP A 124 -28.26 2.44 -8.86
#